data_AF-A0A2E8HTF3-F1
#
_entry.id   AF-A0A2E8HTF3-F1
#
_cell.length_a   1.000
_cell.length_b   1.000
_cell.length_c   1.000
_cell.angle_alpha   90.00
_cell.angle_beta   90.00
_cell.angle_gamma   90.00
#
_symmetry.space_group_name_H-M   'P 1'
#
loop_
_entity.id
_entity.type
_entity.pdbx_description
1 polymer ?
#
loop_
_entity_poly.entity_id
_entity_poly.type
_entity_poly.pdbx_seq_one_letter_code
_entity_poly.pdbx_strand_id
1 'polypeptide(L)'
;MTVNKKLNPVLWNGGELKSEITEKLIEIAKVFQEFIGVELDVADYTLTGSNANFTWTEYSDLDLHIIVRGMPSDEQRELYNAKKALWAEEHNIRIKNLPVECYIQGAKEPHHSTGVYSLSKNTWLIKPKKVKPNINDAAVQAKKDSIQHDIEASLISKDLPKMRLAKQKLTKMRKAGLERAGEYSVENIVFKQLRNLGMIDQLSTEIRELEDEQLSLEQAPELV
;
A
#
# COMPACT_ATOMS: atom_id res chain seq x y z
N MET A 1 4.74 10.49 14.13
CA MET A 1 3.93 10.89 12.96
C MET A 1 3.83 12.40 12.93
N THR A 2 4.12 13.03 11.79
CA THR A 2 4.07 14.50 11.63
C THR A 2 2.76 14.89 10.94
N VAL A 3 2.06 15.90 11.48
CA VAL A 3 0.87 16.48 10.84
C VAL A 3 1.24 17.87 10.33
N ASN A 4 1.28 18.03 9.02
CA ASN A 4 1.69 19.26 8.35
C ASN A 4 0.65 20.36 8.50
N LYS A 5 1.10 21.62 8.42
CA LYS A 5 0.20 22.77 8.52
C LYS A 5 -0.72 22.90 7.30
N LYS A 6 -0.24 22.46 6.13
CA LYS A 6 -0.88 22.56 4.81
C LYS A 6 -0.75 21.21 4.09
N LEU A 7 -1.58 21.00 3.07
CA LEU A 7 -1.35 19.94 2.08
C LEU A 7 0.00 20.16 1.39
N ASN A 8 0.53 19.13 0.73
CA ASN A 8 1.85 19.20 0.10
C ASN A 8 1.90 20.35 -0.95
N PRO A 9 2.65 21.44 -0.70
CA PRO A 9 2.65 22.61 -1.59
C PRO A 9 3.29 22.33 -2.96
N VAL A 10 4.02 21.21 -3.09
CA VAL A 10 4.52 20.74 -4.39
C VAL A 10 3.36 20.39 -5.31
N LEU A 11 2.28 19.82 -4.75
CA LEU A 11 1.13 19.29 -5.49
C LEU A 11 -0.08 20.22 -5.46
N TRP A 12 -0.34 20.84 -4.30
CA TRP A 12 -1.59 21.54 -4.00
C TRP A 12 -1.40 23.05 -3.93
N ASN A 13 -2.39 23.80 -4.42
CA ASN A 13 -2.54 25.23 -4.19
C ASN A 13 -3.86 25.50 -3.47
N GLY A 14 -3.81 25.90 -2.20
CA GLY A 14 -5.03 26.25 -1.44
C GLY A 14 -6.05 25.12 -1.21
N GLY A 15 -5.71 23.87 -1.55
CA GLY A 15 -6.65 22.74 -1.51
C GLY A 15 -7.06 22.22 -2.89
N GLU A 16 -6.64 22.87 -3.96
CA GLU A 16 -6.84 22.45 -5.34
C GLU A 16 -5.55 21.81 -5.87
N LEU A 17 -5.69 20.69 -6.59
CA LEU A 17 -4.55 20.04 -7.22
C LEU A 17 -4.11 20.86 -8.44
N LYS A 18 -2.81 21.12 -8.57
CA LYS A 18 -2.29 21.88 -9.72
C LYS A 18 -2.62 21.16 -11.03
N SER A 19 -3.04 21.90 -12.06
CA SER A 19 -3.56 21.32 -13.31
C SER A 19 -2.54 20.43 -14.02
N GLU A 20 -1.26 20.83 -14.05
CA GLU A 20 -0.20 20.05 -14.67
C GLU A 20 0.04 18.70 -13.97
N ILE A 21 -0.27 18.62 -12.68
CA ILE A 21 -0.18 17.39 -11.89
C ILE A 21 -1.38 16.50 -12.22
N THR A 22 -2.59 17.07 -12.26
CA THR A 22 -3.82 16.35 -12.63
C THR A 22 -3.71 15.72 -14.02
N GLU A 23 -3.30 16.51 -15.02
CA GLU A 23 -3.13 16.05 -16.40
C GLU A 23 -2.15 14.87 -16.50
N LYS A 24 -1.00 15.00 -15.83
CA LYS A 24 0.03 13.95 -15.88
C LYS A 24 -0.39 12.69 -15.12
N LEU A 25 -1.10 12.81 -13.99
CA LEU A 25 -1.65 11.66 -13.28
C LEU A 25 -2.70 10.92 -14.11
N ILE A 26 -3.57 11.63 -14.83
CA ILE A 26 -4.55 11.00 -15.73
C ILE A 26 -3.85 10.27 -16.89
N GLU A 27 -2.80 10.86 -17.45
CA GLU A 27 -1.99 10.20 -18.48
C GLU A 27 -1.36 8.90 -17.97
N ILE A 28 -0.72 8.93 -16.79
CA ILE A 28 -0.15 7.74 -16.16
C ILE A 28 -1.25 6.69 -15.90
N ALA A 29 -2.42 7.10 -15.41
CA ALA A 29 -3.53 6.18 -15.16
C ALA A 29 -3.99 5.47 -16.44
N LYS A 30 -4.06 6.18 -17.57
CA LYS A 30 -4.45 5.58 -18.86
C LYS A 30 -3.43 4.57 -19.36
N VAL A 31 -2.13 4.90 -19.27
CA VAL A 31 -1.08 3.95 -19.67
C VAL A 31 -1.09 2.72 -18.75
N PHE A 32 -1.27 2.91 -17.44
CA PHE A 32 -1.40 1.80 -16.52
C PHE A 32 -2.65 0.95 -16.80
N GLN A 33 -3.79 1.57 -17.14
CA GLN A 33 -5.01 0.88 -17.56
C GLN A 33 -4.75 -0.02 -18.77
N GLU A 34 -4.06 0.47 -19.79
CA GLU A 34 -3.69 -0.32 -20.97
C GLU A 34 -2.76 -1.49 -20.60
N PHE A 35 -1.80 -1.25 -19.69
CA PHE A 35 -0.85 -2.25 -19.22
C PHE A 35 -1.49 -3.46 -18.52
N ILE A 36 -2.65 -3.27 -17.87
CA ILE A 36 -3.38 -4.38 -17.24
C ILE A 36 -3.74 -5.46 -18.26
N GLY A 37 -4.00 -5.06 -19.52
CA GLY A 37 -4.29 -5.99 -20.61
C GLY A 37 -5.67 -6.63 -20.55
N VAL A 38 -6.59 -6.08 -19.74
CA VAL A 38 -8.02 -6.45 -19.74
C VAL A 38 -8.87 -5.20 -19.75
N GLU A 39 -10.10 -5.32 -20.24
CA GLU A 39 -11.06 -4.22 -20.22
C GLU A 39 -11.43 -3.84 -18.78
N LEU A 40 -11.35 -2.55 -18.48
CA LEU A 40 -11.73 -1.98 -17.19
C LEU A 40 -12.91 -1.03 -17.38
N ASP A 41 -13.99 -1.28 -16.64
CA ASP A 41 -15.14 -0.38 -16.59
C ASP A 41 -14.85 0.82 -15.66
N VAL A 42 -14.02 1.74 -16.15
CA VAL A 42 -13.50 2.87 -15.36
C VAL A 42 -14.60 3.91 -15.06
N ALA A 43 -14.73 4.25 -13.79
CA ALA A 43 -15.65 5.24 -13.26
C ALA A 43 -14.98 6.58 -12.91
N ASP A 44 -13.74 6.55 -12.42
CA ASP A 44 -13.00 7.73 -11.96
C ASP A 44 -11.49 7.43 -11.87
N TYR A 45 -10.68 8.48 -11.78
CA TYR A 45 -9.28 8.39 -11.36
C TYR A 45 -9.12 9.22 -10.10
N THR A 46 -8.54 8.64 -9.05
CA THR A 46 -8.44 9.30 -7.75
C THR A 46 -7.01 9.34 -7.23
N LEU A 47 -6.68 10.43 -6.55
CA LEU A 47 -5.48 10.57 -5.74
C LEU A 47 -5.87 10.42 -4.27
N THR A 48 -5.20 9.51 -3.56
CA THR A 48 -5.43 9.20 -2.14
C THR A 48 -4.09 9.16 -1.39
N GLY A 49 -4.14 8.76 -0.12
CA GLY A 49 -2.97 8.47 0.68
C GLY A 49 -2.36 9.70 1.31
N SER A 50 -1.08 9.60 1.65
CA SER A 50 -0.42 10.60 2.50
C SER A 50 -0.33 11.98 1.83
N ASN A 51 -0.09 12.01 0.51
CA ASN A 51 -0.04 13.23 -0.30
C ASN A 51 -1.43 13.82 -0.60
N ALA A 52 -2.51 13.07 -0.45
CA ALA A 52 -3.90 13.56 -0.42
C ALA A 52 -4.39 13.87 1.01
N ASN A 53 -3.46 14.06 1.95
CA ASN A 53 -3.74 14.33 3.36
C ASN A 53 -2.69 15.28 3.96
N PHE A 54 -2.77 15.56 5.26
CA PHE A 54 -1.81 16.39 6.00
C PHE A 54 -0.62 15.60 6.56
N THR A 55 -0.54 14.29 6.31
CA THR A 55 0.47 13.39 6.89
C THR A 55 1.60 13.03 5.92
N TRP A 56 1.77 13.79 4.84
CA TRP A 56 2.86 13.60 3.88
C TRP A 56 4.25 13.88 4.49
N THR A 57 5.28 13.23 3.92
CA THR A 57 6.70 13.40 4.26
C THR A 57 7.52 13.48 2.97
N GLU A 58 8.84 13.67 3.07
CA GLU A 58 9.74 13.61 1.90
C GLU A 58 9.80 12.21 1.25
N TYR A 59 9.43 11.16 1.98
CA TYR A 59 9.38 9.78 1.51
C TYR A 59 8.00 9.36 1.00
N SER A 60 7.05 10.29 0.91
CA SER A 60 5.68 9.99 0.48
C SER A 60 5.56 9.85 -1.04
N ASP A 61 4.81 8.84 -1.46
CA ASP A 61 4.39 8.53 -2.83
C ASP A 61 3.04 9.17 -3.19
N LEU A 62 2.69 9.11 -4.47
CA LEU A 62 1.39 9.46 -5.01
C LEU A 62 0.59 8.18 -5.27
N ASP A 63 -0.39 7.90 -4.41
CA ASP A 63 -1.30 6.77 -4.58
C ASP A 63 -2.39 7.10 -5.62
N LEU A 64 -2.15 6.67 -6.85
CA LEU A 64 -3.04 6.86 -7.99
C LEU A 64 -3.94 5.65 -8.18
N HIS A 65 -5.24 5.83 -7.95
CA HIS A 65 -6.23 4.77 -8.01
C HIS A 65 -7.13 4.92 -9.25
N ILE A 66 -7.18 3.88 -10.07
CA ILE A 66 -8.17 3.71 -11.13
C ILE A 66 -9.41 3.05 -10.52
N ILE A 67 -10.51 3.79 -10.49
CA ILE A 67 -11.75 3.32 -9.89
C ILE A 67 -12.57 2.57 -10.95
N VAL A 68 -12.81 1.28 -10.74
CA VAL A 68 -13.65 0.46 -11.61
C VAL A 68 -15.05 0.29 -11.02
N ARG A 69 -16.09 0.26 -11.86
CA ARG A 69 -17.47 0.07 -11.39
C ARG A 69 -17.62 -1.30 -10.72
N GLY A 70 -18.42 -1.34 -9.64
CA GLY A 70 -18.71 -2.58 -8.93
C GLY A 70 -17.65 -3.01 -7.91
N MET A 71 -17.55 -4.32 -7.70
CA MET A 71 -16.59 -4.95 -6.80
C MET A 71 -15.83 -6.01 -7.61
N PRO A 72 -14.50 -5.91 -7.70
CA PRO A 72 -13.67 -6.92 -8.35
C PRO A 72 -13.84 -8.30 -7.69
N SER A 73 -13.90 -9.35 -8.51
CA SER A 73 -13.79 -10.74 -8.03
C SER A 73 -12.40 -11.01 -7.44
N ASP A 74 -12.26 -12.14 -6.75
CA ASP A 74 -10.97 -12.53 -6.16
C ASP A 74 -9.90 -12.73 -7.25
N GLU A 75 -10.25 -13.34 -8.38
CA GLU A 75 -9.34 -13.52 -9.53
C GLU A 75 -8.95 -12.17 -10.14
N GLN A 76 -9.89 -11.23 -10.26
CA GLN A 76 -9.59 -9.88 -10.75
C GLN A 76 -8.63 -9.16 -9.81
N ARG A 77 -8.82 -9.30 -8.49
CA ARG A 77 -7.91 -8.70 -7.49
C ARG A 77 -6.52 -9.28 -7.60
N GLU A 78 -6.39 -10.59 -7.76
CA GLU A 78 -5.11 -11.26 -7.96
C GLU A 78 -4.41 -10.74 -9.22
N LEU A 79 -5.13 -10.65 -10.35
CA LEU A 79 -4.61 -10.08 -11.58
C LEU A 79 -4.13 -8.63 -11.39
N TYR A 80 -4.97 -7.78 -10.78
CA TYR A 80 -4.64 -6.37 -10.57
C TYR A 80 -3.43 -6.19 -9.65
N ASN A 81 -3.31 -7.01 -8.61
CA ASN A 81 -2.16 -6.99 -7.71
C ASN A 81 -0.88 -7.47 -8.41
N ALA A 82 -0.96 -8.53 -9.21
CA ALA A 82 0.17 -9.02 -9.99
C ALA A 82 0.64 -7.98 -11.02
N LYS A 83 -0.30 -7.36 -11.74
CA LYS A 83 -0.01 -6.27 -12.70
C LYS A 83 0.55 -5.03 -12.01
N LYS A 84 0.04 -4.67 -10.82
CA LYS A 84 0.65 -3.61 -10.00
C LYS A 84 2.12 -3.91 -9.69
N ALA A 85 2.41 -5.13 -9.21
CA ALA A 85 3.76 -5.52 -8.84
C ALA A 85 4.71 -5.46 -10.03
N LEU A 86 4.31 -6.06 -11.17
CA LEU A 86 5.08 -6.02 -12.40
C LEU A 86 5.33 -4.58 -12.89
N TRP A 87 4.29 -3.73 -12.85
CA TRP A 87 4.43 -2.32 -13.21
C TRP A 87 5.44 -1.57 -12.34
N ALA A 88 5.45 -1.84 -11.04
CA ALA A 88 6.40 -1.23 -10.10
C ALA A 88 7.84 -1.72 -10.31
N GLU A 89 8.04 -2.96 -10.79
CA GLU A 89 9.34 -3.50 -11.14
C GLU A 89 9.88 -2.93 -12.46
N GLU A 90 9.01 -2.75 -13.46
CA GLU A 90 9.39 -2.30 -14.81
C GLU A 90 9.50 -0.77 -14.94
N HIS A 91 8.87 0.00 -14.04
CA HIS A 91 8.75 1.45 -14.18
C HIS A 91 9.09 2.23 -12.90
N ASN A 92 9.85 3.33 -13.06
CA ASN A 92 10.15 4.30 -11.99
C ASN A 92 9.55 5.68 -12.32
N ILE A 93 8.22 5.76 -12.27
CA ILE A 93 7.48 6.98 -12.63
C ILE A 93 7.45 7.97 -11.48
N ARG A 94 7.73 9.24 -11.77
CA ARG A 94 7.77 10.31 -10.77
C ARG A 94 7.08 11.58 -11.23
N ILE A 95 6.42 12.27 -10.30
CA ILE A 95 5.91 13.64 -10.49
C ILE A 95 6.58 14.54 -9.44
N LYS A 96 7.32 15.55 -9.90
CA LYS A 96 8.08 16.47 -9.03
C LYS A 96 8.93 15.70 -8.00
N ASN A 97 9.62 14.66 -8.47
CA ASN A 97 10.45 13.72 -7.69
C ASN A 97 9.70 12.78 -6.73
N LEU A 98 8.37 12.86 -6.64
CA LEU A 98 7.57 11.92 -5.85
C LEU A 98 7.25 10.68 -6.68
N PRO A 99 7.51 9.46 -6.17
CA PRO A 99 7.10 8.22 -6.82
C PRO A 99 5.58 8.16 -7.04
N VAL A 100 5.14 7.56 -8.14
CA VAL A 100 3.72 7.29 -8.40
C VAL A 100 3.47 5.80 -8.28
N GLU A 101 2.57 5.42 -7.38
CA GLU A 101 2.09 4.04 -7.26
C GLU A 101 0.68 3.93 -7.83
N CYS A 102 0.48 3.00 -8.78
CA CYS A 102 -0.81 2.80 -9.41
C CYS A 102 -1.58 1.64 -8.77
N TYR A 103 -2.89 1.79 -8.66
CA TYR A 103 -3.81 0.82 -8.07
C TYR A 103 -5.09 0.72 -8.89
N ILE A 104 -5.73 -0.45 -8.86
CA ILE A 104 -7.12 -0.62 -9.30
C ILE A 104 -7.95 -0.88 -8.07
N GLN A 105 -9.07 -0.18 -7.97
CA GLN A 105 -9.98 -0.30 -6.84
C GLN A 105 -11.43 -0.32 -7.35
N GLY A 106 -12.21 -1.25 -6.84
CA GLY A 106 -13.65 -1.26 -7.04
C GLY A 106 -14.35 -0.11 -6.33
N ALA A 107 -15.29 0.52 -7.01
CA ALA A 107 -16.11 1.60 -6.46
C ALA A 107 -16.92 1.19 -5.22
N LYS A 108 -17.18 -0.11 -5.03
CA LYS A 108 -17.90 -0.66 -3.86
C LYS A 108 -16.98 -1.19 -2.77
N GLU A 109 -15.66 -1.11 -2.94
CA GLU A 109 -14.73 -1.55 -1.92
C GLU A 109 -14.69 -0.57 -0.74
N PRO A 110 -14.60 -1.08 0.51
CA PRO A 110 -14.39 -0.22 1.67
C PRO A 110 -13.11 0.61 1.50
N HIS A 111 -13.25 1.93 1.61
CA HIS A 111 -12.12 2.86 1.53
C HIS A 111 -11.90 3.51 2.88
N HIS A 112 -10.78 3.20 3.53
CA HIS A 112 -10.42 3.77 4.83
C HIS A 112 -9.58 5.06 4.75
N SER A 113 -9.38 5.61 3.55
CA SER A 113 -8.62 6.84 3.38
C SER A 113 -9.38 8.04 3.89
N THR A 114 -8.65 8.91 4.59
CA THR A 114 -9.22 10.13 5.14
C THR A 114 -9.15 11.33 4.19
N GLY A 115 -8.58 11.14 2.99
CA GLY A 115 -8.58 12.12 1.90
C GLY A 115 -8.60 11.43 0.53
N VAL A 116 -9.53 11.81 -0.34
CA VAL A 116 -9.72 11.25 -1.69
C VAL A 116 -10.11 12.37 -2.66
N TYR A 117 -9.30 12.57 -3.69
CA TYR A 117 -9.52 13.60 -4.71
C TYR A 117 -9.79 12.96 -6.06
N SER A 118 -10.90 13.30 -6.70
CA SER A 118 -11.20 12.90 -8.08
C SER A 118 -10.44 13.79 -9.05
N LEU A 119 -9.60 13.17 -9.87
CA LEU A 119 -8.86 13.83 -10.94
C LEU A 119 -9.80 14.16 -12.11
N SER A 120 -10.76 13.27 -12.42
CA SER A 120 -11.72 13.50 -13.51
C SER A 120 -12.67 14.66 -13.25
N LYS A 121 -13.09 14.84 -11.99
CA LYS A 121 -14.03 15.91 -11.58
C LYS A 121 -13.33 17.12 -10.97
N ASN A 122 -12.00 17.04 -10.80
CA ASN A 122 -11.19 18.04 -10.13
C ASN A 122 -11.78 18.48 -8.77
N THR A 123 -12.18 17.52 -7.94
CA THR A 123 -12.87 17.80 -6.67
C THR A 123 -12.58 16.76 -5.59
N TRP A 124 -12.70 17.17 -4.32
CA TRP A 124 -12.61 16.25 -3.19
C TRP A 124 -13.86 15.37 -3.11
N LEU A 125 -13.69 14.06 -3.23
CA LEU A 125 -14.74 13.10 -2.87
C LEU A 125 -14.79 12.95 -1.35
N ILE A 126 -13.63 12.95 -0.70
CA ILE A 126 -13.45 12.99 0.75
C ILE A 126 -12.39 14.03 1.05
N LYS A 127 -12.79 15.18 1.64
CA LYS A 127 -11.84 16.25 1.96
C LYS A 127 -11.07 15.91 3.25
N PRO A 128 -9.73 15.95 3.25
CA PRO A 128 -8.94 15.62 4.43
C PRO A 128 -9.20 16.62 5.56
N LYS A 129 -9.33 16.08 6.77
CA LYS A 129 -9.44 16.88 7.99
C LYS A 129 -8.09 16.90 8.69
N LYS A 130 -7.67 18.10 9.11
CA LYS A 130 -6.45 18.29 9.88
C LYS A 130 -6.69 17.93 11.34
N VAL A 131 -6.84 16.64 11.62
CA VAL A 131 -7.01 16.12 12.98
C VAL A 131 -5.73 15.44 13.39
N LYS A 132 -5.15 15.86 14.53
CA LYS A 132 -4.10 15.07 15.17
C LYS A 132 -4.79 13.86 15.80
N PRO A 133 -4.52 12.63 15.35
CA PRO A 133 -5.19 11.47 15.91
C PRO A 133 -4.67 11.26 17.33
N ASN A 134 -5.56 10.85 18.23
CA ASN A 134 -5.17 10.45 19.59
C ASN A 134 -4.61 9.02 19.52
N ILE A 135 -3.29 8.91 19.37
CA ILE A 135 -2.59 7.63 19.26
C ILE A 135 -2.06 7.27 20.65
N ASN A 136 -2.33 6.05 21.09
CA ASN A 136 -1.72 5.51 22.31
C ASN A 136 -0.33 4.95 21.97
N ASP A 137 0.70 5.78 22.12
CA ASP A 137 2.08 5.43 21.78
C ASP A 137 2.58 4.22 22.59
N ALA A 138 2.16 4.07 23.85
CA ALA A 138 2.51 2.91 24.67
C ALA A 138 1.89 1.61 24.11
N ALA A 139 0.64 1.66 23.63
CA ALA A 139 0.00 0.52 22.99
C ALA A 139 0.64 0.19 21.63
N VAL A 140 1.09 1.19 20.87
CA VAL A 140 1.87 0.99 19.64
C VAL A 140 3.17 0.28 19.96
N GLN A 141 3.93 0.76 20.94
CA GLN A 141 5.22 0.18 21.31
C GLN A 141 5.07 -1.27 21.81
N ALA A 142 4.17 -1.52 22.76
CA ALA A 142 3.95 -2.86 23.29
C ALA A 142 3.50 -3.86 22.22
N LYS A 143 2.62 -3.44 21.30
CA LYS A 143 2.15 -4.29 20.21
C LYS A 143 3.23 -4.51 19.15
N LYS A 144 4.06 -3.49 18.85
CA LYS A 144 5.23 -3.63 17.99
C LYS A 144 6.18 -4.67 18.56
N ASP A 145 6.57 -4.55 19.83
CA ASP A 145 7.55 -5.42 20.46
C ASP A 145 7.08 -6.88 20.48
N SER A 146 5.79 -7.11 20.76
CA SER A 146 5.20 -8.44 20.70
C SER A 146 5.25 -9.07 19.30
N ILE A 147 4.88 -8.32 18.25
CA ILE A 147 4.89 -8.85 16.88
C ILE A 147 6.32 -8.99 16.37
N GLN A 148 7.20 -8.05 16.71
CA GLN A 148 8.63 -8.13 16.41
C GLN A 148 9.24 -9.40 16.99
N HIS A 149 8.93 -9.71 18.26
CA HIS A 149 9.38 -10.94 18.90
C HIS A 149 8.87 -12.20 18.19
N ASP A 150 7.58 -12.24 17.81
CA ASP A 150 7.02 -13.37 17.05
C ASP A 150 7.74 -13.59 15.72
N ILE A 151 8.05 -12.49 14.99
CA ILE A 151 8.78 -12.54 13.72
C ILE A 151 10.21 -13.04 13.96
N GLU A 152 10.95 -12.44 14.89
CA GLU A 152 12.33 -12.82 15.21
C GLU A 152 12.44 -14.28 15.65
N ALA A 153 11.58 -14.73 16.56
CA ALA A 153 11.57 -16.11 17.02
C ALA A 153 11.29 -17.09 15.88
N SER A 154 10.36 -16.76 14.97
CA SER A 154 10.07 -17.59 13.80
C SER A 154 11.28 -17.66 12.85
N LEU A 155 11.96 -16.53 12.59
CA LEU A 155 13.16 -16.45 11.76
C LEU A 155 14.32 -17.26 12.32
N ILE A 156 14.60 -17.14 13.62
CA ILE A 156 15.66 -17.89 14.30
C ILE A 156 15.40 -19.39 14.23
N SER A 157 14.16 -19.82 14.43
CA SER A 157 13.80 -21.24 14.42
C SER A 157 13.71 -21.86 13.02
N LYS A 158 13.74 -21.06 11.95
CA LYS A 158 13.47 -21.47 10.55
C LYS A 158 12.20 -22.33 10.41
N ASP A 159 11.21 -22.08 11.26
CA ASP A 159 9.96 -22.85 11.31
C ASP A 159 8.93 -22.21 10.37
N LEU A 160 8.82 -22.76 9.16
CA LEU A 160 7.92 -22.27 8.11
C LEU A 160 6.45 -22.14 8.58
N PRO A 161 5.86 -23.13 9.28
CA PRO A 161 4.55 -22.96 9.92
C PRO A 161 4.45 -21.75 10.84
N LYS A 162 5.43 -21.51 11.72
CA LYS A 162 5.43 -20.34 12.61
C LYS A 162 5.56 -19.03 11.84
N MET A 163 6.41 -18.97 10.82
CA MET A 163 6.56 -17.79 9.97
C MET A 163 5.25 -17.45 9.24
N ARG A 164 4.57 -18.46 8.67
CA ARG A 164 3.26 -18.30 8.03
C ARG A 164 2.22 -17.77 9.03
N LEU A 165 2.23 -18.28 10.26
CA LEU A 165 1.33 -17.80 11.32
C LEU A 165 1.62 -16.35 11.70
N ALA A 166 2.89 -15.97 11.84
CA ALA A 166 3.30 -14.58 12.13
C ALA A 166 2.85 -13.63 11.01
N LYS A 167 3.08 -14.00 9.73
CA LYS A 167 2.61 -13.25 8.56
C LYS A 167 1.09 -13.11 8.55
N GLN A 168 0.35 -14.18 8.83
CA GLN A 168 -1.11 -14.15 8.88
C GLN A 168 -1.63 -13.25 10.01
N LYS A 169 -1.04 -13.33 11.20
CA LYS A 169 -1.38 -12.48 12.36
C LYS A 169 -1.19 -11.00 12.02
N LEU A 170 -0.07 -10.66 11.39
CA LEU A 170 0.26 -9.31 10.96
C LEU A 170 -0.76 -8.75 9.94
N THR A 171 -1.14 -9.55 8.94
CA THR A 171 -2.16 -9.16 7.94
C THR A 171 -3.54 -9.00 8.57
N LYS A 172 -3.99 -9.95 9.39
CA LYS A 172 -5.30 -9.90 10.07
C LYS A 172 -5.41 -8.71 11.02
N MET A 173 -4.35 -8.47 11.80
CA MET A 173 -4.27 -7.35 12.72
C MET A 173 -4.38 -6.02 11.99
N ARG A 174 -3.63 -5.83 10.89
CA ARG A 174 -3.69 -4.61 10.09
C ARG A 174 -5.10 -4.38 9.53
N LYS A 175 -5.72 -5.42 8.96
CA LYS A 175 -7.09 -5.34 8.42
C LYS A 175 -8.09 -4.89 9.48
N ALA A 176 -8.12 -5.56 10.63
CA ALA A 176 -9.00 -5.21 11.74
C ALA A 176 -8.77 -3.78 12.26
N GLY A 177 -7.51 -3.32 12.28
CA GLY A 177 -7.17 -1.95 12.65
C GLY A 177 -7.73 -0.91 11.67
N LEU A 178 -7.54 -1.14 10.37
CA LEU A 178 -8.06 -0.26 9.32
C LEU A 178 -9.59 -0.18 9.36
N GLU A 179 -10.28 -1.31 9.54
CA GLU A 179 -11.74 -1.36 9.66
C GLU A 179 -12.24 -0.59 10.90
N ARG A 180 -11.55 -0.74 12.04
CA ARG A 180 -11.98 -0.17 13.32
C ARG A 180 -11.69 1.33 13.46
N ALA A 181 -10.50 1.77 13.06
CA ALA A 181 -9.99 3.11 13.36
C ALA A 181 -9.23 3.76 12.19
N GLY A 182 -9.31 3.17 10.99
CA GLY A 182 -8.73 3.70 9.78
C GLY A 182 -7.19 3.77 9.82
N GLU A 183 -6.67 4.75 9.10
CA GLU A 183 -5.23 4.94 8.89
C GLU A 183 -4.45 5.19 10.19
N TYR A 184 -5.13 5.66 11.24
CA TYR A 184 -4.54 6.02 12.54
C TYR A 184 -4.66 4.91 13.59
N SER A 185 -5.16 3.74 13.21
CA SER A 185 -5.19 2.58 14.09
C SER A 185 -3.79 2.18 14.57
N VAL A 186 -3.70 1.76 15.83
CA VAL A 186 -2.47 1.23 16.45
C VAL A 186 -1.88 0.13 15.57
N GLU A 187 -2.71 -0.76 15.07
CA GLU A 187 -2.31 -1.90 14.22
C GLU A 187 -1.68 -1.45 12.89
N ASN A 188 -2.25 -0.44 12.22
CA ASN A 188 -1.70 0.07 10.98
C ASN A 188 -0.37 0.80 11.20
N ILE A 189 -0.24 1.52 12.34
CA ILE A 189 1.01 2.18 12.72
C ILE A 189 2.10 1.14 13.00
N VAL A 190 1.79 0.10 13.78
CA VAL A 190 2.71 -1.02 14.05
C VAL A 190 3.15 -1.69 12.76
N PHE A 191 2.21 -2.01 11.86
CA PHE A 191 2.52 -2.59 10.56
C PHE A 191 3.50 -1.71 9.77
N LYS A 192 3.25 -0.39 9.70
CA LYS A 192 4.12 0.56 9.00
C LYS A 192 5.53 0.62 9.64
N GLN A 193 5.63 0.58 10.96
CA GLN A 193 6.92 0.57 11.65
C GLN A 193 7.71 -0.71 11.36
N LEU A 194 7.07 -1.89 11.43
CA LEU A 194 7.72 -3.17 11.11
C LEU A 194 8.14 -3.27 9.63
N ARG A 195 7.32 -2.73 8.71
CA ARG A 195 7.69 -2.60 7.30
C ARG A 195 8.95 -1.76 7.13
N ASN A 196 8.99 -0.59 7.78
CA ASN A 196 10.12 0.33 7.67
C ASN A 196 11.40 -0.24 8.29
N LEU A 197 11.30 -1.21 9.21
CA LEU A 197 12.44 -1.94 9.75
C LEU A 197 12.92 -3.08 8.83
N GLY A 198 12.27 -3.33 7.69
CA GLY A 198 12.58 -4.42 6.77
C GLY A 198 12.12 -5.80 7.23
N MET A 199 11.51 -5.91 8.41
CA MET A 199 11.15 -7.21 9.01
C MET A 199 10.08 -7.97 8.23
N ILE A 200 9.12 -7.25 7.62
CA ILE A 200 8.04 -7.87 6.84
C ILE A 200 8.61 -8.45 5.53
N ASP A 201 9.55 -7.75 4.92
CA ASP A 201 10.20 -8.17 3.69
C ASP A 201 11.11 -9.37 3.96
N GLN A 202 11.92 -9.30 5.03
CA GLN A 202 12.75 -10.41 5.48
C GLN A 202 11.91 -11.66 5.76
N LEU A 203 10.80 -11.53 6.51
CA LEU A 203 9.88 -12.63 6.79
C LEU A 203 9.31 -13.25 5.50
N SER A 204 8.94 -12.41 4.52
CA SER A 204 8.37 -12.90 3.27
C SER A 204 9.41 -13.59 2.38
N THR A 205 10.65 -13.10 2.37
CA THR A 205 11.77 -13.71 1.65
C THR A 205 12.13 -15.08 2.23
N GLU A 206 12.32 -15.19 3.54
CA GLU A 206 12.67 -16.47 4.18
C GLU A 206 11.56 -17.53 4.01
N ILE A 207 10.28 -17.13 4.09
CA ILE A 207 9.16 -18.03 3.79
C ILE A 207 9.28 -18.59 2.37
N ARG A 208 9.54 -17.73 1.37
CA ARG A 208 9.66 -18.13 -0.02
C ARG A 208 10.85 -19.05 -0.23
N GLU A 209 12.01 -18.71 0.33
CA GLU A 209 13.23 -19.53 0.19
C GLU A 209 13.05 -20.94 0.78
N LEU A 210 12.43 -21.06 1.95
CA LEU A 210 12.12 -22.37 2.55
C LEU A 210 11.06 -23.15 1.76
N GLU A 211 10.08 -22.46 1.16
CA GLU A 211 9.10 -23.08 0.26
C GLU A 211 9.77 -23.60 -1.02
N ASP A 212 10.64 -22.80 -1.63
CA ASP A 212 11.42 -23.18 -2.80
C ASP A 212 12.34 -24.38 -2.50
N GLU A 213 13.01 -24.38 -1.35
CA GLU A 213 13.83 -25.51 -0.89
C GLU A 213 12.99 -26.79 -0.73
N GLN A 214 11.82 -26.71 -0.11
CA GLN A 214 10.92 -27.86 0.07
C GLN A 214 10.34 -28.41 -1.23
N LEU A 215 10.15 -27.55 -2.23
CA LEU A 215 9.59 -27.91 -3.54
C LEU A 215 10.67 -28.32 -4.55
N SER A 216 11.95 -28.06 -4.26
CA SER A 216 13.07 -28.41 -5.11
C SER A 216 13.53 -29.86 -4.89
N LEU A 217 14.03 -30.49 -5.97
CA LEU A 217 14.74 -31.76 -5.92
C LEU A 217 16.21 -31.52 -6.27
N GLU A 218 17.14 -32.21 -5.61
CA GLU A 218 18.56 -32.16 -5.95
C GLU A 218 18.77 -32.54 -7.43
N GLN A 219 19.50 -31.72 -8.19
CA GLN A 219 20.03 -32.15 -9.48
C GLN A 219 21.06 -33.25 -9.22
N ALA A 220 20.77 -34.48 -9.66
CA ALA A 220 21.76 -35.54 -9.66
C ALA A 220 23.01 -35.05 -10.41
N PRO A 221 24.23 -35.22 -9.87
CA PRO A 221 25.43 -34.84 -10.59
C PRO A 221 25.46 -35.60 -11.92
N GLU A 222 25.58 -34.89 -13.03
CA GLU A 222 25.90 -35.49 -14.32
C GLU A 222 27.19 -36.31 -14.13
N LEU A 223 27.06 -37.63 -14.20
CA LEU A 223 28.21 -38.52 -14.28
C LEU A 223 28.90 -38.23 -15.62
N VAL A 224 30.02 -37.52 -15.54
CA VAL A 224 30.97 -37.29 -16.64
C VAL A 224 31.55 -38.62 -17.12
#